data_AF-A0A660XB17-F1
#
_entry.id   AF-A0A660XB17-F1
#
_cell.length_a   1.000
_cell.length_b   1.000
_cell.length_c   1.000
_cell.angle_alpha   90.00
_cell.angle_beta   90.00
_cell.angle_gamma   90.00
#
_symmetry.space_group_name_H-M   'P 1'
#
loop_
_entity.id
_entity.type
_entity.pdbx_description
1 polymer ?
#
loop_
_entity_poly.entity_id
_entity_poly.type
_entity_poly.pdbx_seq_one_letter_code
_entity_poly.pdbx_strand_id
1 'polypeptide(L)'
;MLIEPKSLNKILTALDKQIRIHGGCHISLVVCGGSALAALGLVNRTTKDVDVLGKAEETDNGIKICKIKSFPKWLEEAAKTVARDYFLPENWLNLGPASQLETGLPKDFENRLVKKKYGEYLTVFFIS
;
A
#
# COMPACT_ATOMS: atom_id res chain seq x y z
N MET A 1 12.02 -2.64 13.47
CA MET A 1 12.27 -1.22 13.12
C MET A 1 10.94 -0.49 12.96
N LEU A 2 10.94 0.83 13.13
CA LEU A 2 9.77 1.69 12.93
C LEU A 2 9.94 2.47 11.61
N ILE A 3 8.84 2.61 10.86
CA ILE A 3 8.72 3.46 9.69
C ILE A 3 8.32 4.86 10.12
N GLU A 4 9.23 5.81 9.94
CA GLU A 4 8.95 7.22 10.14
C GLU A 4 8.14 7.79 8.96
N PRO A 5 7.25 8.79 9.20
CA PRO A 5 6.46 9.41 8.14
C PRO A 5 7.30 9.93 6.95
N LYS A 6 8.45 10.55 7.24
CA LYS A 6 9.35 11.08 6.21
C LYS A 6 10.03 9.97 5.40
N SER A 7 10.20 8.79 5.98
CA SER A 7 10.84 7.63 5.36
C SER A 7 9.86 6.76 4.59
N LEU A 8 8.56 6.80 4.92
CA LEU A 8 7.53 6.04 4.22
C LEU A 8 7.49 6.33 2.72
N ASN A 9 7.66 7.60 2.32
CA ASN A 9 7.73 7.96 0.91
C ASN A 9 8.91 7.31 0.20
N LYS A 10 10.08 7.27 0.85
CA LYS A 10 11.29 6.65 0.31
C LYS A 10 11.11 5.14 0.18
N ILE A 11 10.52 4.50 1.18
CA ILE A 11 10.23 3.06 1.21
C ILE A 11 9.26 2.69 0.08
N LEU A 12 8.17 3.44 -0.10
CA LEU A 12 7.19 3.16 -1.16
C LEU A 12 7.75 3.45 -2.57
N THR A 13 8.59 4.48 -2.74
CA THR A 13 9.34 4.69 -3.99
C THR A 13 10.38 3.58 -4.23
N ALA A 14 10.99 3.02 -3.19
CA ALA A 14 11.87 1.87 -3.34
C ALA A 14 11.09 0.61 -3.74
N LEU A 15 9.90 0.41 -3.19
CA LEU A 15 9.01 -0.70 -3.56
C LEU A 15 8.63 -0.63 -5.03
N ASP A 16 8.25 0.54 -5.56
CA ASP A 16 8.02 0.75 -6.99
C ASP A 16 9.19 0.25 -7.87
N LYS A 17 10.42 0.65 -7.52
CA LYS A 17 11.63 0.23 -8.24
C LYS A 17 11.85 -1.27 -8.16
N GLN A 18 11.59 -1.87 -7.01
CA GLN A 18 11.76 -3.32 -6.82
C GLN A 18 10.67 -4.12 -7.56
N ILE A 19 9.44 -3.61 -7.68
CA ILE A 19 8.40 -4.24 -8.52
C ILE A 19 8.91 -4.39 -9.95
N ARG A 20 9.52 -3.34 -10.51
CA ARG A 20 10.13 -3.40 -11.85
C ARG A 20 11.26 -4.45 -11.93
N ILE A 21 12.16 -4.46 -10.95
CA ILE A 21 13.32 -5.39 -10.92
C ILE A 21 12.86 -6.85 -10.87
N HIS A 22 11.78 -7.14 -10.12
CA HIS A 22 11.21 -8.47 -10.00
C HIS A 22 10.21 -8.82 -11.12
N GLY A 23 10.18 -8.04 -12.21
CA GLY A 23 9.36 -8.33 -13.40
C GLY A 23 7.85 -8.16 -13.17
N GLY A 24 7.46 -7.38 -12.16
CA GLY A 24 6.07 -7.10 -11.86
C GLY A 24 5.42 -6.14 -12.85
N CYS A 25 4.11 -6.01 -12.75
CA CYS A 25 3.32 -5.04 -13.50
C CYS A 25 2.80 -3.94 -12.57
N HIS A 26 2.17 -2.92 -13.17
CA HIS A 26 1.54 -1.85 -12.39
C HIS A 26 0.52 -2.42 -11.41
N ILE A 27 0.57 -1.95 -10.16
CA ILE A 27 -0.42 -2.26 -9.13
C ILE A 27 -0.83 -1.01 -8.37
N SER A 28 -2.12 -0.94 -8.09
CA SER A 28 -2.72 0.07 -7.23
C SER A 28 -3.15 -0.57 -5.92
N LEU A 29 -2.56 -0.16 -4.80
CA LEU A 29 -2.88 -0.69 -3.47
C LEU A 29 -3.73 0.30 -2.68
N VAL A 30 -4.72 -0.19 -1.94
CA VAL A 30 -5.48 0.62 -0.98
C VAL A 30 -4.87 0.42 0.40
N VAL A 31 -4.33 1.49 0.99
CA VAL A 31 -3.61 1.47 2.27
C VAL A 31 -4.41 2.19 3.34
N CYS A 32 -4.43 1.61 4.53
CA CYS A 32 -5.14 2.14 5.69
C CYS A 32 -4.25 2.23 6.94
N GLY A 33 -4.87 2.61 8.06
CA GLY A 33 -4.23 2.60 9.37
C GLY A 33 -3.21 3.73 9.56
N GLY A 34 -2.23 3.49 10.45
CA GLY A 34 -1.24 4.49 10.82
C GLY A 34 -0.35 4.93 9.66
N SER A 35 -0.08 4.03 8.70
CA SER A 35 0.69 4.34 7.49
C SER A 35 -0.03 5.31 6.56
N ALA A 36 -1.35 5.18 6.40
CA ALA A 36 -2.15 6.12 5.62
C ALA A 36 -2.14 7.51 6.22
N LEU A 37 -2.41 7.62 7.52
CA LEU A 37 -2.39 8.91 8.24
C LEU A 37 -1.01 9.57 8.17
N ALA A 38 0.07 8.79 8.31
CA ALA A 38 1.43 9.29 8.22
C ALA A 38 1.77 9.76 6.79
N ALA A 39 1.36 9.01 5.76
CA ALA A 39 1.59 9.37 4.36
C ALA A 39 0.87 10.66 3.96
N LEU A 40 -0.31 10.90 4.54
CA LEU A 40 -1.12 12.10 4.35
C LEU A 40 -0.68 13.28 5.21
N GLY A 41 0.35 13.12 6.07
CA GLY A 41 0.81 14.17 6.97
C GLY A 41 -0.18 14.51 8.09
N LEU A 42 -1.20 13.68 8.29
CA LEU A 42 -2.26 13.87 9.29
C LEU A 42 -1.79 13.50 10.71
N VAL A 43 -0.77 12.66 10.80
CA VAL A 43 -0.13 12.30 12.07
C VAL A 43 1.39 12.29 11.93
N ASN A 44 2.09 12.68 12.99
CA ASN A 44 3.54 12.61 13.09
C ASN A 44 3.99 11.44 13.99
N ARG A 45 3.40 10.25 13.79
CA ARG A 45 3.76 9.02 14.51
C ARG A 45 4.43 8.04 13.57
N THR A 46 5.32 7.22 14.12
CA THR A 46 5.85 6.05 13.43
C THR A 46 4.83 4.93 13.31
N THR A 47 4.96 4.08 12.29
CA THR A 47 4.24 2.81 12.15
C THR A 47 5.23 1.65 12.02
N LYS A 48 4.83 0.40 12.24
CA LYS A 48 5.71 -0.76 12.00
C LYS A 48 5.58 -1.29 10.58
N ASP A 49 4.44 -1.00 9.96
CA ASP A 49 3.93 -1.65 8.76
C ASP A 49 2.99 -0.72 7.98
N VAL A 50 2.68 -1.17 6.76
CA VAL A 50 1.77 -0.64 5.77
C VAL A 50 0.68 -1.69 5.58
N ASP A 51 -0.50 -1.37 6.11
CA ASP A 51 -1.67 -2.25 6.06
C ASP A 51 -2.43 -2.03 4.75
N VAL A 52 -2.55 -3.09 3.95
CA VAL A 52 -3.20 -3.07 2.64
C VAL A 52 -4.59 -3.70 2.76
N LEU A 53 -5.62 -2.92 2.46
CA LEU A 53 -7.02 -3.36 2.42
C LEU A 53 -7.30 -4.21 1.16
N GLY A 54 -6.68 -3.87 0.04
CA GLY A 54 -6.90 -4.55 -1.22
C GLY A 54 -6.19 -3.87 -2.38
N LYS A 55 -6.55 -4.26 -3.60
CA LYS A 55 -6.14 -3.55 -4.82
C LYS A 55 -7.24 -2.59 -5.27
N ALA A 56 -6.86 -1.47 -5.86
CA ALA A 56 -7.77 -0.57 -6.56
C ALA A 56 -7.70 -0.83 -8.06
N GLU A 57 -8.84 -0.81 -8.73
CA GLU A 57 -8.97 -0.84 -10.18
C GLU A 57 -9.70 0.44 -10.59
N GLU A 58 -9.04 1.26 -11.40
CA GLU A 58 -9.68 2.43 -12.01
C GLU A 58 -10.52 1.96 -13.19
N THR A 59 -11.81 2.30 -13.18
CA THR A 59 -12.79 1.97 -14.20
C THR A 59 -13.47 3.24 -14.68
N ASP A 60 -14.23 3.18 -15.78
CA ASP A 60 -15.00 4.32 -16.29
C ASP A 60 -16.00 4.87 -15.25
N ASN A 61 -16.40 4.04 -14.28
CA ASN A 61 -17.34 4.38 -13.21
C ASN A 61 -16.65 4.78 -11.89
N GLY A 62 -15.32 5.00 -11.90
CA GLY A 62 -14.54 5.36 -10.72
C GLY A 62 -13.66 4.23 -10.20
N ILE A 63 -13.33 4.27 -8.91
CA ILE A 63 -12.37 3.36 -8.28
C ILE A 63 -13.10 2.16 -7.67
N LYS A 64 -12.81 0.96 -8.16
CA LYS A 64 -13.30 -0.29 -7.58
C LYS A 64 -12.23 -0.90 -6.67
N ILE A 65 -12.60 -1.22 -5.44
CA ILE A 65 -11.71 -1.92 -4.50
C ILE A 65 -11.96 -3.42 -4.60
N CYS A 66 -10.91 -4.16 -4.91
CA CYS A 66 -10.95 -5.60 -5.08
C CYS A 66 -10.12 -6.27 -3.98
N LYS A 67 -10.68 -7.29 -3.33
CA LYS A 67 -9.96 -8.11 -2.36
C LYS A 67 -8.84 -8.89 -3.07
N ILE A 68 -7.69 -8.99 -2.41
CA ILE A 68 -6.61 -9.90 -2.79
C ILE A 68 -6.41 -10.93 -1.68
N LYS A 69 -6.28 -12.21 -2.06
CA LYS A 69 -6.08 -13.32 -1.10
C LYS A 69 -4.62 -13.41 -0.65
N SER A 70 -3.71 -13.11 -1.56
CA SER A 70 -2.27 -13.03 -1.33
C SER A 70 -1.69 -12.00 -2.29
N PHE A 71 -0.49 -11.50 -1.99
CA PHE A 71 0.23 -10.68 -2.94
C PHE A 71 0.74 -11.54 -4.10
N PRO A 72 0.84 -10.99 -5.32
CA PRO A 72 1.58 -11.65 -6.38
C PRO A 72 3.03 -11.89 -5.95
N LYS A 73 3.62 -13.01 -6.37
CA LYS A 73 4.99 -13.40 -5.96
C LYS A 73 6.03 -12.30 -6.21
N TRP A 74 5.95 -11.58 -7.33
CA TRP A 74 6.87 -10.48 -7.63
C TRP A 74 6.75 -9.32 -6.63
N LEU A 75 5.56 -9.07 -6.07
CA LEU A 75 5.36 -8.03 -5.06
C LEU A 75 5.90 -8.48 -3.71
N GLU A 76 5.73 -9.76 -3.36
CA GLU A 76 6.31 -10.33 -2.15
C GLU A 76 7.83 -10.27 -2.17
N GLU A 77 8.47 -10.65 -3.28
CA GLU A 77 9.93 -10.58 -3.42
C GLU A 77 10.44 -9.13 -3.46
N ALA A 78 9.71 -8.22 -4.09
CA ALA A 78 10.00 -6.79 -4.04
C ALA A 78 9.90 -6.25 -2.60
N ALA A 79 8.85 -6.59 -1.87
CA ALA A 79 8.65 -6.18 -0.49
C ALA A 79 9.73 -6.75 0.45
N LYS A 80 10.14 -8.01 0.27
CA LYS A 80 11.27 -8.62 1.00
C LYS A 80 12.58 -7.89 0.74
N THR A 81 12.83 -7.52 -0.52
CA THR A 81 14.03 -6.76 -0.91
C THR A 81 14.06 -5.41 -0.20
N VAL A 82 12.96 -4.66 -0.24
CA VAL A 82 12.84 -3.39 0.48
C VAL A 82 12.97 -3.58 1.99
N ALA A 83 12.40 -4.66 2.55
CA ALA A 83 12.51 -4.95 3.98
C ALA A 83 13.97 -5.10 4.40
N ARG A 84 14.75 -5.87 3.63
CA ARG A 84 16.19 -6.03 3.86
C ARG A 84 16.94 -4.70 3.75
N ASP A 85 16.70 -3.94 2.68
CA ASP A 85 17.47 -2.72 2.37
C ASP A 85 17.18 -1.57 3.35
N TYR A 86 15.98 -1.56 3.94
CA TYR A 86 15.53 -0.55 4.92
C TYR A 86 15.40 -1.10 6.35
N PHE A 87 15.87 -2.32 6.61
CA PHE A 87 15.81 -3.02 7.90
C PHE A 87 14.39 -3.09 8.51
N LEU A 88 13.36 -3.23 7.67
CA LEU A 88 11.96 -3.35 8.08
C LEU A 88 11.62 -4.79 8.51
N PRO A 89 10.54 -4.99 9.31
CA PRO A 89 9.98 -6.32 9.54
C PRO A 89 9.63 -7.02 8.22
N GLU A 90 9.74 -8.35 8.15
CA GLU A 90 9.39 -9.10 6.92
C GLU A 90 7.94 -8.86 6.46
N ASN A 91 7.04 -8.68 7.41
CA ASN A 91 5.62 -8.41 7.19
C ASN A 91 5.27 -6.91 7.18
N TRP A 92 6.24 -6.02 6.90
CA TRP A 92 5.98 -4.57 6.87
C TRP A 92 4.94 -4.17 5.81
N LEU A 93 4.70 -4.98 4.79
CA LEU A 93 3.57 -4.84 3.86
C LEU A 93 2.67 -6.05 4.05
N ASN A 94 1.43 -5.84 4.51
CA ASN A 94 0.55 -6.95 4.90
C ASN A 94 -0.91 -6.74 4.50
N LEU A 95 -1.68 -7.83 4.49
CA LEU A 95 -3.11 -7.87 4.16
C LEU A 95 -4.02 -7.98 5.39
N GLY A 96 -3.55 -7.52 6.56
CA GLY A 96 -4.30 -7.56 7.81
C GLY A 96 -5.77 -7.09 7.72
N PRO A 97 -6.06 -5.95 7.06
CA PRO A 97 -7.42 -5.44 6.94
C PRO A 97 -8.21 -6.04 5.76
N ALA A 98 -7.61 -6.89 4.92
CA ALA A 98 -8.27 -7.36 3.69
C ALA A 98 -9.54 -8.19 3.92
N SER A 99 -9.71 -8.78 5.11
CA SER A 99 -10.94 -9.47 5.51
C SER A 99 -12.12 -8.51 5.72
N GLN A 100 -11.87 -7.22 5.98
CA GLN A 100 -12.93 -6.21 6.14
C GLN A 100 -13.76 -6.02 4.86
N LEU A 101 -13.21 -6.36 3.69
CA LEU A 101 -13.95 -6.35 2.43
C LEU A 101 -15.08 -7.38 2.38
N GLU A 102 -15.04 -8.43 3.22
CA GLU A 102 -16.11 -9.44 3.28
C GLU A 102 -17.38 -8.92 3.95
N THR A 103 -17.23 -7.96 4.86
CA THR A 103 -18.36 -7.31 5.55
C THR A 103 -18.92 -6.12 4.78
N GLY A 104 -18.36 -5.80 3.61
CA GLY A 104 -18.70 -4.62 2.83
C GLY A 104 -18.00 -3.34 3.32
N LEU A 105 -17.96 -2.34 2.44
CA LEU A 105 -17.45 -1.01 2.74
C LEU A 105 -18.60 0.00 2.85
N PRO A 106 -18.42 1.10 3.60
CA PRO A 106 -19.37 2.20 3.61
C PRO A 106 -19.68 2.68 2.18
N LYS A 107 -20.88 3.23 2.00
CA LYS A 107 -21.25 3.90 0.76
C LYS A 107 -20.24 5.03 0.47
N ASP A 108 -19.88 5.20 -0.80
CA ASP A 108 -19.02 6.28 -1.30
C ASP A 108 -17.60 6.25 -0.67
N PHE A 109 -17.15 5.09 -0.20
CA PHE A 109 -15.83 4.91 0.44
C PHE A 109 -14.67 5.33 -0.47
N GLU A 110 -14.80 5.12 -1.78
CA GLU A 110 -13.86 5.53 -2.80
C GLU A 110 -13.57 7.04 -2.79
N ASN A 111 -14.53 7.87 -2.35
CA ASN A 111 -14.35 9.32 -2.25
C ASN A 111 -13.39 9.73 -1.13
N ARG A 112 -13.10 8.82 -0.21
CA ARG A 112 -12.12 9.03 0.87
C ARG A 112 -10.71 8.60 0.48
N LEU A 113 -10.51 8.13 -0.75
CA LEU A 113 -9.21 7.69 -1.21
C LEU A 113 -8.38 8.86 -1.76
N VAL A 114 -7.20 9.05 -1.18
CA VAL A 114 -6.21 9.99 -1.68
C VAL A 114 -5.17 9.22 -2.49
N LYS A 115 -5.19 9.43 -3.80
CA LYS A 115 -4.27 8.79 -4.74
C LYS A 115 -2.87 9.40 -4.65
N LYS A 116 -1.85 8.55 -4.58
CA LYS A 116 -0.45 8.93 -4.69
C LYS A 116 0.33 7.94 -5.54
N LYS A 117 1.00 8.45 -6.57
CA LYS A 117 1.90 7.66 -7.41
C LYS A 117 3.32 7.72 -6.84
N TYR A 118 3.98 6.57 -6.74
CA TYR A 118 5.36 6.47 -6.27
C TYR A 118 6.36 6.19 -7.41
N GLY A 119 5.85 5.79 -8.56
CA GLY A 119 6.55 5.63 -9.83
C GLY A 119 5.61 5.03 -10.89
N GLU A 120 6.15 4.28 -11.84
CA GLU A 120 5.40 3.69 -12.94
C GLU A 120 4.63 2.42 -12.52
N TYR A 121 5.09 1.73 -11.50
CA TYR A 121 4.62 0.40 -11.11
C TYR A 121 3.78 0.39 -9.84
N LEU A 122 3.87 1.44 -9.00
CA LEU A 122 3.12 1.54 -7.76
C LEU A 122 2.31 2.84 -7.66
N THR A 123 1.00 2.66 -7.56
CA THR A 123 0.07 3.65 -7.03
C THR A 123 -0.42 3.20 -5.67
N VAL A 124 -0.55 4.13 -4.71
CA VAL A 124 -1.20 3.87 -3.43
C VAL A 124 -2.37 4.83 -3.26
N PHE A 125 -3.52 4.28 -2.88
CA PHE A 125 -4.71 5.01 -2.46
C PHE A 125 -4.77 4.96 -0.94
N PHE A 126 -4.55 6.09 -0.29
CA PHE A 126 -4.60 6.20 1.17
C PHE A 126 -6.02 6.56 1.60
N ILE A 127 -6.56 5.85 2.58
CA ILE A 127 -7.83 6.23 3.21
C ILE A 127 -7.60 7.49 4.07
N SER A 128 -8.40 8.54 3.85
CA SER A 128 -8.47 9.74 4.69
C SER A 128 -9.49 9.67 5.82
#